data_AF-A0A561VBW7-F1
#
_entry.id   AF-A0A561VBW7-F1
#
_cell.length_a   1.000
_cell.length_b   1.000
_cell.length_c   1.000
_cell.angle_alpha   90.00
_cell.angle_beta   90.00
_cell.angle_gamma   90.00
#
_symmetry.space_group_name_H-M   'P 1'
#
loop_
_entity.id
_entity.type
_entity.pdbx_description
1 polymer ?
#
loop_
_entity_poly.entity_id
_entity_poly.type
_entity_poly.pdbx_seq_one_letter_code
_entity_poly.pdbx_strand_id
1 'polypeptide(L)'
;MRAAGSVLGCGGVRTTPDGIAEIKRMWISPELRGRGAGRALLNSLEDQARRLGCARVRLDTAAELGEAQAMYAKAGYTEIPAYNDNPYAAHWFEKGLR
;
A
#
# COMPACT_ATOMS: atom_id res chain seq x y z
N MET A 1 -0.68 7.87 -10.57
CA MET A 1 0.43 8.83 -10.78
C MET A 1 0.67 8.97 -12.27
N ARG A 2 0.69 10.20 -12.77
CA ARG A 2 1.00 10.49 -14.18
C ARG A 2 2.00 11.65 -14.26
N ALA A 3 2.87 11.64 -15.26
CA ALA A 3 3.67 12.81 -15.63
C ALA A 3 3.83 12.84 -17.15
N ALA A 4 3.73 14.02 -17.76
CA ALA A 4 3.84 14.23 -19.22
C ALA A 4 2.99 13.24 -20.07
N GLY A 5 1.79 12.88 -19.61
CA GLY A 5 0.91 11.91 -20.29
C GLY A 5 1.15 10.43 -19.96
N SER A 6 2.29 10.07 -19.36
CA SER A 6 2.65 8.69 -19.02
C SER A 6 2.14 8.27 -17.64
N VAL A 7 1.66 7.03 -17.50
CA VAL A 7 1.33 6.43 -16.20
C VAL A 7 2.62 5.93 -15.55
N LEU A 8 2.97 6.53 -14.41
CA LEU A 8 4.21 6.20 -13.69
C LEU A 8 3.97 5.40 -12.40
N GLY A 9 2.71 5.16 -12.06
CA GLY A 9 2.35 4.36 -10.91
C GLY A 9 0.85 4.33 -10.65
N CYS A 10 0.38 3.27 -10.02
CA CYS A 10 -1.02 3.06 -9.68
C CYS A 10 -1.16 2.23 -8.40
N GLY A 11 -2.32 2.34 -7.77
CA GLY A 11 -2.73 1.56 -6.62
C GLY A 11 -4.21 1.83 -6.34
N GLY A 12 -4.85 0.95 -5.58
CA GLY A 12 -6.26 1.06 -5.25
C GLY A 12 -6.50 0.96 -3.74
N VAL A 13 -7.57 1.62 -3.28
CA VAL A 13 -8.11 1.47 -1.94
C VAL A 13 -9.44 0.73 -2.04
N ARG A 14 -9.59 -0.34 -1.26
CA ARG A 14 -10.87 -1.04 -1.05
C ARG A 14 -11.26 -0.89 0.41
N THR A 15 -12.45 -0.36 0.69
CA THR A 15 -12.94 -0.25 2.06
C THR A 15 -13.66 -1.53 2.50
N THR A 16 -13.63 -1.80 3.80
CA THR A 16 -14.44 -2.84 4.45
C THR A 16 -15.49 -2.18 5.36
N PRO A 17 -16.57 -2.91 5.73
CA PRO A 17 -17.57 -2.42 6.68
C PRO A 17 -16.98 -2.04 8.05
N ASP A 18 -15.88 -2.65 8.47
CA ASP A 18 -15.24 -2.43 9.79
C ASP A 18 -14.37 -1.16 9.85
N GLY A 19 -14.46 -0.29 8.85
CA GLY A 19 -13.66 0.94 8.78
C GLY A 19 -12.17 0.68 8.48
N ILE A 20 -11.85 -0.44 7.83
CA ILE A 20 -10.50 -0.79 7.38
C ILE A 20 -10.40 -0.54 5.88
N ALA A 21 -9.32 0.11 5.45
CA ALA A 21 -8.96 0.24 4.05
C ALA A 21 -7.90 -0.81 3.69
N GLU A 22 -8.08 -1.48 2.56
CA GLU A 22 -7.05 -2.33 1.98
C GLU A 22 -6.40 -1.61 0.80
N ILE A 23 -5.08 -1.42 0.88
CA ILE A 23 -4.29 -0.95 -0.25
C ILE A 23 -3.88 -2.14 -1.09
N LYS A 24 -4.23 -2.11 -2.38
CA LYS A 24 -4.00 -3.22 -3.31
C LYS A 24 -3.44 -2.76 -4.64
N ARG A 25 -2.81 -3.69 -5.36
CA ARG A 25 -2.30 -3.52 -6.73
C ARG A 25 -1.42 -2.28 -6.87
N MET A 26 -0.58 -2.00 -5.86
CA MET A 26 0.40 -0.94 -5.93
C MET A 26 1.51 -1.32 -6.92
N TRP A 27 1.78 -0.42 -7.85
CA TRP A 27 2.84 -0.55 -8.84
C TRP A 27 3.44 0.82 -9.15
N ILE A 28 4.75 0.85 -9.38
CA ILE A 28 5.51 2.03 -9.79
C ILE A 28 6.34 1.65 -11.01
N SER A 29 6.39 2.56 -11.99
CA SER A 29 7.26 2.42 -13.17
C SER A 29 8.71 2.19 -12.73
N PRO A 30 9.45 1.24 -13.33
CA PRO A 30 10.88 1.05 -13.06
C PRO A 30 11.69 2.36 -13.10
N GLU A 31 11.31 3.28 -13.98
CA GLU A 31 11.95 4.60 -14.16
C GLU A 31 11.90 5.50 -12.91
N LEU A 32 10.96 5.25 -11.99
CA LEU A 32 10.77 6.01 -10.76
C LEU A 32 11.22 5.26 -9.49
N ARG A 33 11.77 4.04 -9.61
CA ARG A 33 12.25 3.29 -8.44
C ARG A 33 13.44 3.99 -7.79
N GLY A 34 13.59 3.78 -6.47
CA GLY A 34 14.64 4.42 -5.68
C GLY A 34 14.48 5.93 -5.43
N ARG A 35 13.44 6.58 -5.97
CA ARG A 35 13.22 8.04 -5.84
C ARG A 35 12.08 8.41 -4.87
N GLY A 36 11.70 7.49 -3.98
CA GLY A 36 10.60 7.70 -3.04
C GLY A 36 9.19 7.67 -3.65
N ALA A 37 9.04 7.38 -4.95
CA ALA A 37 7.74 7.38 -5.62
C ALA A 37 6.74 6.37 -5.04
N GLY A 38 7.20 5.18 -4.62
CA GLY A 38 6.36 4.21 -3.92
C GLY A 38 5.81 4.75 -2.60
N ARG A 39 6.64 5.45 -1.82
CA ARG A 39 6.21 6.09 -0.57
C ARG A 39 5.22 7.23 -0.83
N ALA A 40 5.45 8.04 -1.86
CA ALA A 40 4.53 9.10 -2.25
C ALA A 40 3.15 8.55 -2.66
N LEU A 41 3.14 7.47 -3.45
CA LEU A 41 1.89 6.78 -3.81
C LEU A 41 1.19 6.18 -2.59
N LEU A 42 1.93 5.51 -1.71
CA LEU A 42 1.40 4.96 -0.46
C LEU A 42 0.71 6.04 0.39
N ASN A 43 1.38 7.18 0.60
CA ASN A 43 0.81 8.29 1.36
C ASN A 43 -0.47 8.82 0.73
N SER A 44 -0.50 8.95 -0.60
CA SER A 44 -1.69 9.39 -1.33
C SER A 44 -2.89 8.45 -1.14
N LEU A 45 -2.64 7.14 -1.10
CA LEU A 45 -3.64 6.10 -0.84
C LEU A 45 -4.07 6.08 0.64
N GLU A 46 -3.14 6.27 1.59
CA GLU A 46 -3.46 6.45 3.01
C GLU A 46 -4.38 7.67 3.22
N ASP A 47 -4.12 8.79 2.55
CA ASP A 47 -4.96 9.99 2.63
C ASP A 47 -6.34 9.77 1.98
N GLN A 48 -6.40 8.98 0.90
CA GLN A 48 -7.68 8.55 0.33
C GLN A 48 -8.48 7.73 1.34
N ALA A 49 -7.83 6.79 2.04
CA ALA A 49 -8.47 5.98 3.08
C ALA A 49 -8.97 6.84 4.26
N ARG A 50 -8.20 7.85 4.69
CA ARG A 50 -8.66 8.84 5.69
C ARG A 50 -9.92 9.57 5.22
N ARG A 51 -9.94 10.06 3.98
CA ARG A 51 -11.11 10.75 3.39
C ARG A 51 -12.35 9.85 3.29
N LEU A 52 -12.16 8.54 3.19
CA LEU A 52 -13.22 7.54 3.18
C LEU A 52 -13.68 7.13 4.59
N GLY A 53 -13.13 7.72 5.65
CA GLY A 53 -13.51 7.46 7.04
C GLY A 53 -12.87 6.20 7.64
N CYS A 54 -11.84 5.62 7.00
CA CYS A 54 -11.16 4.46 7.52
C CYS A 54 -10.17 4.84 8.63
N ALA A 55 -10.16 4.08 9.72
CA ALA A 55 -9.25 4.29 10.86
C ALA A 55 -7.94 3.50 10.74
N ARG A 56 -7.90 2.49 9.86
CA ARG A 56 -6.74 1.60 9.67
C ARG A 56 -6.57 1.27 8.20
N VAL A 57 -5.33 0.97 7.82
CA VAL A 57 -5.00 0.40 6.51
C VAL A 57 -4.34 -0.95 6.69
N ARG A 58 -4.73 -1.90 5.84
CA ARG A 58 -4.07 -3.18 5.64
C ARG A 58 -3.53 -3.32 4.23
N LEU A 59 -2.48 -4.11 4.08
CA LEU A 59 -1.94 -4.52 2.78
C LEU A 59 -1.24 -5.86 2.91
N ASP A 60 -1.03 -6.53 1.79
CA ASP A 60 -0.28 -7.77 1.68
C ASP A 60 0.75 -7.67 0.56
N THR A 61 1.81 -8.47 0.66
CA THR A 61 2.91 -8.47 -0.33
C THR A 61 3.54 -9.86 -0.45
N ALA A 62 4.07 -10.14 -1.64
CA ALA A 62 4.81 -11.36 -1.92
C ALA A 62 6.21 -11.34 -1.24
N ALA A 63 6.78 -12.54 -1.03
CA ALA A 63 8.07 -12.72 -0.37
C ALA A 63 9.22 -12.08 -1.16
N GLU A 64 9.13 -12.09 -2.49
CA GLU A 64 10.14 -11.58 -3.42
C GLU A 64 10.20 -10.04 -3.46
N LEU A 65 9.19 -9.36 -2.90
CA LEU A 65 9.07 -7.89 -2.93
C LEU A 65 9.72 -7.25 -1.68
N GLY A 66 10.97 -7.60 -1.40
CA GLY A 66 11.71 -7.11 -0.21
C GLY A 66 11.80 -5.58 -0.10
N GLU A 67 11.92 -4.87 -1.23
CA GLU A 67 11.90 -3.40 -1.23
C GLU A 67 10.56 -2.83 -0.74
N ALA A 68 9.45 -3.46 -1.12
CA ALA A 68 8.11 -3.05 -0.68
C ALA A 68 7.93 -3.33 0.81
N GLN A 69 8.33 -4.50 1.29
CA GLN A 69 8.32 -4.86 2.71
C GLN A 69 9.10 -3.83 3.55
N ALA A 70 10.33 -3.51 3.14
CA ALA A 70 11.16 -2.51 3.83
C ALA A 70 10.54 -1.10 3.78
N MET A 71 9.90 -0.74 2.67
CA MET A 71 9.16 0.53 2.55
C MET A 71 7.98 0.57 3.51
N TYR A 72 7.19 -0.50 3.64
CA TYR A 72 6.05 -0.56 4.57
C TYR A 72 6.49 -0.48 6.03
N ALA A 73 7.55 -1.20 6.41
CA ALA A 73 8.13 -1.11 7.75
C ALA A 73 8.57 0.33 8.08
N LYS A 74 9.34 0.98 7.18
CA LYS A 74 9.73 2.40 7.31
C LYS A 74 8.54 3.35 7.31
N ALA A 75 7.42 2.93 6.72
CA ALA A 75 6.18 3.69 6.67
C ALA A 75 5.36 3.66 7.96
N GLY A 76 5.79 2.85 8.95
CA GLY A 76 5.12 2.67 10.24
C GLY A 76 4.08 1.55 10.23
N TYR A 77 4.13 0.64 9.25
CA TYR A 77 3.32 -0.57 9.27
C TYR A 77 3.94 -1.62 10.19
N THR A 78 3.08 -2.37 10.86
CA THR A 78 3.44 -3.55 11.64
C THR A 78 2.94 -4.80 10.94
N GLU A 79 3.74 -5.87 10.96
CA GLU A 79 3.32 -7.17 10.43
C GLU A 79 2.21 -7.76 11.31
N ILE A 80 1.23 -8.40 10.69
CA ILE A 80 0.05 -9.00 11.33
C ILE A 80 -0.20 -10.40 10.74
N PRO A 81 -1.01 -11.26 11.41
CA PRO A 81 -1.49 -12.49 10.79
C PRO A 81 -2.22 -12.23 9.48
N ALA A 82 -2.25 -13.25 8.61
CA ALA A 82 -2.99 -13.19 7.35
C ALA A 82 -4.45 -12.80 7.57
N TYR A 83 -4.92 -11.80 6.81
CA TYR A 83 -6.30 -11.33 6.86
C TYR A 83 -7.09 -11.66 5.58
N ASN A 84 -6.44 -12.28 4.60
CA ASN A 84 -7.04 -12.70 3.34
C ASN A 84 -6.34 -13.95 2.81
N ASP A 85 -6.98 -14.61 1.83
CA ASP A 85 -6.49 -15.83 1.20
C ASP A 85 -5.74 -15.54 -0.10
N ASN A 86 -5.01 -14.41 -0.21
CA ASN A 86 -4.26 -14.11 -1.41
C ASN A 86 -3.12 -15.14 -1.60
N PRO A 87 -3.15 -16.00 -2.63
CA PRO A 87 -2.16 -17.07 -2.78
C PRO A 87 -0.76 -16.55 -3.14
N TYR A 88 -0.64 -15.28 -3.53
CA TYR A 88 0.63 -14.64 -3.85
C TYR A 88 1.21 -13.86 -2.67
N ALA A 89 0.46 -13.72 -1.57
CA ALA A 89 0.94 -13.01 -0.39
C ALA A 89 1.75 -13.93 0.51
N ALA A 90 2.83 -13.39 1.06
CA ALA A 90 3.62 -14.03 2.09
C ALA A 90 3.67 -13.22 3.39
N HIS A 91 3.43 -11.91 3.31
CA HIS A 91 3.46 -10.98 4.45
C HIS A 91 2.23 -10.07 4.44
N TRP A 92 1.66 -9.82 5.62
CA TRP A 92 0.51 -8.96 5.82
C TRP A 92 0.85 -7.87 6.82
N PHE A 93 0.42 -6.65 6.53
CA PHE A 93 0.80 -5.48 7.29
C PHE A 93 -0.41 -4.63 7.62
N GLU A 94 -0.34 -3.91 8.74
CA GLU A 94 -1.34 -2.96 9.16
C GLU A 94 -0.73 -1.66 9.71
N LYS A 95 -1.44 -0.56 9.53
CA LYS A 95 -1.12 0.73 10.12
C LYS A 95 -2.40 1.46 10.55
N GLY A 96 -2.37 2.06 11.73
CA GLY A 96 -3.41 3.00 12.16
C GLY A 96 -3.30 4.33 11.41
N LEU A 97 -4.43 4.82 10.89
CA LEU A 97 -4.57 6.16 10.33
C LEU A 97 -5.03 7.09 11.45
N ARG A 98 -4.07 7.65 12.18
CA ARG A 98 -4.34 8.86 12.97
C ARG A 98 -4.55 10.05 12.04
#